data_AF-A0A811ZHZ4-F1
#
_entry.id   AF-A0A811ZHZ4-F1
#
_cell.length_a   1.000
_cell.length_b   1.000
_cell.length_c   1.000
_cell.angle_alpha   90.00
_cell.angle_beta   90.00
_cell.angle_gamma   90.00
#
_symmetry.space_group_name_H-M   'P 1'
#
loop_
_entity.id
_entity.type
_entity.pdbx_description
1 polymer ?
#
loop_
_entity_poly.entity_id
_entity_poly.type
_entity_poly.pdbx_seq_one_letter_code
_entity_poly.pdbx_strand_id
1 'polypeptide(L)'
;MCQDDDVIHHNGAGGKFVYGEKFDDGHFILKHTGPFIFSQFFICVAKIEWWGGKHVVFGKVKDGMNIMEAMECFGSSNGKTSKKITIADCGQI
;
A
#
# COMPACT_ATOMS: atom_id res chain seq x y z
N MET A 1 7.83 0.58 -3.43
CA MET A 1 6.45 0.58 -2.90
C MET A 1 6.44 -0.24 -1.62
N CYS A 2 5.50 0.02 -0.73
CA CYS A 2 5.27 -0.78 0.47
C CYS A 2 3.93 -1.48 0.30
N GLN A 3 3.89 -2.81 0.45
CA GLN A 3 2.68 -3.60 0.37
C GLN A 3 2.34 -4.15 1.75
N ASP A 4 1.07 -4.06 2.11
CA ASP A 4 0.50 -4.61 3.34
C ASP A 4 -0.91 -5.16 3.04
N ASP A 5 -1.67 -5.56 4.06
CA ASP A 5 -3.11 -5.97 4.03
C ASP A 5 -3.36 -7.49 4.05
N ASP A 6 -2.30 -8.31 4.10
CA ASP A 6 -2.45 -9.73 4.38
C ASP A 6 -2.47 -10.00 5.89
N VAL A 7 -3.65 -9.86 6.48
CA VAL A 7 -3.91 -10.14 7.91
C VAL A 7 -4.12 -11.63 8.20
N ILE A 8 -4.16 -12.50 7.19
CA ILE A 8 -4.49 -13.92 7.34
C ILE A 8 -3.22 -14.78 7.28
N HIS A 9 -2.43 -14.61 6.23
CA HIS A 9 -1.26 -15.44 5.94
C HIS A 9 0.07 -14.69 6.08
N HIS A 10 0.03 -13.35 6.17
CA HIS A 10 1.20 -12.48 6.29
C HIS A 10 2.27 -12.71 5.21
N ASN A 11 1.84 -13.11 4.00
CA ASN A 11 2.73 -13.39 2.87
C ASN A 11 2.26 -12.78 1.54
N GLY A 12 1.17 -12.01 1.57
CA GLY A 12 0.58 -11.32 0.42
C GLY A 12 -0.47 -12.14 -0.34
N ALA A 13 -0.81 -13.35 0.12
CA ALA A 13 -1.82 -14.21 -0.51
C ALA A 13 -3.19 -14.15 0.18
N GLY A 14 -3.26 -13.60 1.39
CA GLY A 14 -4.50 -13.33 2.10
C GLY A 14 -4.90 -11.85 2.09
N GLY A 15 -6.04 -11.58 2.72
CA GLY A 15 -6.68 -10.27 2.77
C GLY A 15 -8.19 -10.46 2.83
N LYS A 16 -8.89 -9.63 3.59
CA LYS A 16 -10.35 -9.70 3.68
C LYS A 16 -10.92 -8.30 3.71
N PHE A 17 -11.82 -8.02 2.77
CA PHE A 17 -12.55 -6.76 2.78
C PHE A 17 -13.69 -6.83 3.80
N VAL A 18 -14.09 -5.66 4.30
CA VAL A 18 -15.29 -5.54 5.14
C VAL A 18 -16.55 -6.01 4.39
N TYR A 19 -16.52 -5.95 3.06
CA TYR A 19 -17.61 -6.36 2.17
C TYR A 19 -17.55 -7.84 1.71
N GLY A 20 -16.55 -8.62 2.11
CA GLY A 20 -16.36 -10.01 1.67
C GLY A 20 -14.96 -10.29 1.12
N GLU A 21 -14.83 -11.29 0.25
CA GLU A 21 -13.52 -11.67 -0.31
C GLU A 21 -13.05 -10.77 -1.47
N LYS A 22 -13.99 -10.14 -2.17
CA LYS A 22 -13.70 -9.27 -3.33
C LYS A 22 -14.68 -8.10 -3.37
N PHE A 23 -14.25 -7.01 -3.98
CA PHE A 23 -15.07 -5.85 -4.31
C PHE A 23 -14.77 -5.42 -5.74
N ASP A 24 -15.76 -4.88 -6.45
CA ASP A 24 -15.59 -4.41 -7.82
C ASP A 24 -14.69 -3.17 -7.86
N ASP A 25 -13.83 -3.07 -8.88
CA ASP A 25 -12.99 -1.90 -9.09
C ASP A 25 -13.87 -0.69 -9.48
N GLY A 26 -14.37 0.04 -8.46
CA GLY A 26 -15.10 1.28 -8.65
C GLY A 26 -14.28 2.25 -9.50
N HIS A 27 -14.89 2.79 -10.56
CA HIS A 27 -14.33 3.68 -11.58
C HIS A 27 -12.96 4.30 -11.23
N PHE A 28 -11.93 3.96 -12.02
CA PHE A 28 -10.54 4.42 -11.91
C PHE A 28 -10.37 5.93 -12.17
N ILE A 29 -10.99 6.78 -11.34
CA ILE A 29 -10.97 8.25 -11.51
C ILE A 29 -9.58 8.81 -11.15
N LEU A 30 -8.87 8.17 -10.22
CA LEU A 30 -7.60 8.64 -9.68
C LEU A 30 -6.42 7.81 -10.20
N LYS A 31 -5.35 8.50 -10.64
CA LYS A 31 -4.11 7.90 -11.17
C LYS A 31 -2.99 7.98 -10.14
N HIS A 32 -2.01 7.08 -10.25
CA HIS A 32 -0.76 7.09 -9.48
C HIS A 32 0.18 8.22 -9.97
N THR A 33 -0.19 9.47 -9.70
CA THR A 33 0.49 10.67 -10.22
C THR A 33 1.75 11.09 -9.47
N GLY A 34 2.10 10.45 -8.35
CA GLY A 34 3.24 10.83 -7.53
C GLY A 34 3.52 9.85 -6.38
N PRO A 35 4.57 10.12 -5.58
CA PRO A 35 4.84 9.37 -4.37
C PRO A 35 3.73 9.59 -3.33
N PHE A 36 3.65 8.66 -2.39
CA PHE A 36 2.74 8.60 -1.25
C PHE A 36 1.26 8.48 -1.59
N ILE A 37 0.96 7.97 -2.78
CA ILE A 37 -0.40 7.61 -3.18
C ILE A 37 -0.74 6.23 -2.62
N PHE A 38 -1.93 6.14 -2.03
CA PHE A 38 -2.50 4.95 -1.42
C PHE A 38 -3.44 4.26 -2.41
N SER A 39 -3.20 2.97 -2.62
CA SER A 39 -4.04 2.07 -3.39
C SER A 39 -4.37 0.84 -2.55
N GLN A 40 -5.31 0.03 -3.02
CA GLN A 40 -5.98 -1.06 -2.29
C GLN A 40 -5.07 -1.84 -1.33
N PHE A 41 -3.81 -2.12 -1.72
CA PHE A 41 -2.86 -2.89 -0.91
C PHE A 41 -1.48 -2.24 -0.76
N PHE A 42 -1.28 -1.02 -1.25
CA PHE A 42 0.08 -0.48 -1.34
C PHE A 42 0.16 1.04 -1.25
N ILE A 43 1.29 1.47 -0.71
CA ILE A 43 1.74 2.85 -0.73
C ILE A 43 2.90 2.97 -1.70
N CYS A 44 2.74 3.82 -2.70
CA CYS A 44 3.82 4.17 -3.59
C CYS A 44 4.80 5.10 -2.86
N VAL A 45 6.09 4.79 -2.84
CA VAL A 45 7.16 5.69 -2.31
C VAL A 45 7.85 6.48 -3.44
N ALA A 46 7.56 6.12 -4.69
CA ALA A 46 7.98 6.81 -5.90
C ALA A 46 6.82 6.91 -6.89
N LYS A 47 6.94 7.76 -7.90
CA LYS A 47 5.96 7.83 -8.99
C LYS A 47 6.01 6.53 -9.82
N ILE A 48 4.86 5.88 -10.01
CA ILE A 48 4.74 4.62 -10.78
C ILE A 48 3.70 4.83 -11.89
N GLU A 49 4.15 5.38 -13.02
CA GLU A 49 3.24 5.78 -14.11
C GLU A 49 2.63 4.59 -14.86
N TRP A 50 3.33 3.46 -14.94
CA TRP A 50 2.91 2.28 -15.70
C TRP A 50 1.76 1.47 -15.04
N TRP A 51 1.28 1.89 -13.86
CA TRP A 51 0.18 1.25 -13.12
C TRP A 51 -1.17 1.98 -13.26
N GLY A 52 -1.21 3.06 -14.03
CA GLY A 52 -2.45 3.79 -14.29
C GLY A 52 -3.56 2.88 -14.83
N GLY A 53 -4.71 2.87 -14.16
CA GLY A 53 -5.91 2.10 -14.57
C GLY A 53 -5.90 0.61 -14.22
N LYS A 54 -4.87 0.09 -13.54
CA LYS A 54 -4.82 -1.30 -13.05
C LYS A 54 -5.14 -1.44 -11.56
N HIS A 55 -5.03 -0.34 -10.82
CA HIS A 55 -5.26 -0.32 -9.39
C HIS A 55 -6.02 0.94 -9.01
N VAL A 56 -7.00 0.80 -8.12
CA VAL A 56 -7.82 1.90 -7.64
C VAL A 56 -7.05 2.67 -6.57
N VAL A 57 -6.87 3.97 -6.82
CA VAL A 57 -6.29 4.91 -5.84
C VAL A 57 -7.38 5.38 -4.88
N PHE A 58 -7.14 5.20 -3.57
CA PHE A 58 -8.11 5.54 -2.51
C PHE A 58 -7.70 6.79 -1.70
N GLY A 59 -6.43 7.19 -1.74
CA GLY A 59 -5.98 8.32 -0.94
C GLY A 59 -4.51 8.69 -1.14
N LYS A 60 -4.01 9.56 -0.27
CA LYS A 60 -2.60 9.92 -0.19
C LYS A 60 -2.18 10.09 1.27
N VAL A 61 -0.94 9.75 1.59
CA VAL A 61 -0.37 10.03 2.91
C VAL A 61 -0.26 11.56 3.05
N LYS A 62 -0.73 12.09 4.18
CA LYS A 62 -0.72 13.53 4.48
C LYS A 62 0.49 13.95 5.33
N ASP A 63 0.93 13.08 6.23
CA ASP A 63 2.03 13.30 7.17
C ASP A 63 2.76 11.99 7.46
N GLY A 64 4.00 12.05 7.94
CA GLY A 64 4.83 10.87 8.27
C GLY A 64 5.70 10.33 7.12
N MET A 65 6.05 11.16 6.13
CA MET A 65 6.89 10.76 4.99
C MET A 65 8.26 10.21 5.41
N ASN A 66 8.85 10.76 6.48
CA ASN A 66 10.09 10.27 7.06
C ASN A 66 9.99 8.82 7.56
N ILE A 67 8.81 8.38 8.01
CA ILE A 67 8.58 6.99 8.41
C ILE A 67 8.57 6.10 7.17
N MET A 68 7.92 6.55 6.09
CA MET A 68 7.89 5.82 4.81
C MET A 68 9.30 5.65 4.22
N GLU A 69 10.12 6.71 4.25
CA GLU A 69 11.52 6.66 3.81
C GLU A 69 12.35 5.71 4.67
N ALA A 70 12.18 5.75 5.99
CA ALA A 70 12.86 4.83 6.90
C ALA A 70 12.45 3.37 6.67
N MET A 71 11.16 3.10 6.40
CA MET A 71 10.67 1.78 6.03
C MET A 71 11.27 1.29 4.71
N GLU A 72 11.41 2.17 3.72
CA GLU A 72 12.02 1.85 2.43
C GLU A 72 13.48 1.38 2.58
N CYS A 73 14.25 1.94 3.51
CA CYS A 73 15.62 1.50 3.80
C CYS A 73 15.72 0.04 4.26
N PHE A 74 14.63 -0.56 4.75
CA PHE A 74 14.60 -1.98 5.12
C PHE A 74 14.12 -2.90 4.00
N GLY A 75 13.68 -2.35 2.86
CA GLY A 75 13.25 -3.11 1.69
C GLY A 75 14.41 -3.71 0.90
N SER A 76 14.06 -4.53 -0.09
CA SER A 76 15.03 -5.10 -1.04
C SER A 76 14.40 -5.25 -2.43
N SER A 77 15.25 -5.50 -3.44
CA SER A 77 14.81 -5.63 -4.84
C SER A 77 13.86 -6.81 -5.09
N ASN A 78 13.85 -7.82 -4.21
CA ASN A 78 12.92 -8.95 -4.30
C ASN A 78 11.65 -8.77 -3.45
N GLY A 79 11.47 -7.59 -2.83
CA GLY A 79 10.31 -7.26 -2.00
C GLY A 79 10.37 -7.76 -0.56
N LYS A 80 11.33 -8.62 -0.18
CA LYS A 80 11.49 -9.03 1.22
C LYS A 80 12.12 -7.92 2.06
N THR A 81 11.62 -7.73 3.26
CA THR A 81 12.21 -6.81 4.22
C THR A 81 13.34 -7.47 5.00
N SER A 82 14.39 -6.71 5.29
CA SER A 82 15.52 -7.12 6.13
C SER A 82 15.17 -7.23 7.62
N LYS A 83 14.12 -6.53 8.04
CA LYS A 83 13.54 -6.58 9.39
C LYS A 83 12.04 -6.79 9.31
N LYS A 84 11.45 -7.29 10.40
CA LYS A 84 10.00 -7.33 10.55
C LYS A 84 9.49 -5.90 10.69
N ILE A 85 8.61 -5.49 9.79
CA ILE A 85 7.89 -4.22 9.83
C ILE A 85 6.46 -4.54 10.25
N THR A 86 5.90 -3.81 11.21
CA THR A 86 4.58 -4.12 11.78
C THR A 86 3.88 -2.82 12.14
N ILE A 87 2.61 -2.71 11.78
CA ILE A 87 1.71 -1.67 12.28
C ILE A 87 1.34 -2.06 13.71
N ALA A 88 1.91 -1.36 14.69
CA ALA A 88 1.69 -1.65 16.11
C ALA A 88 0.35 -1.12 16.62
N ASP A 89 -0.15 -0.02 16.03
CA ASP A 89 -1.42 0.61 16.37
C ASP A 89 -1.96 1.40 15.15
N CYS A 90 -3.28 1.48 15.00
CA CYS A 90 -3.94 2.24 13.94
C CYS A 90 -5.36 2.67 14.34
N GLY A 91 -5.84 3.78 13.78
CA GLY A 91 -7.16 4.32 14.10
C GLY A 91 -7.56 5.50 13.23
N GLN A 92 -8.74 6.06 13.51
CA GLN A 92 -9.27 7.25 12.84
C GLN A 92 -9.04 8.49 13.72
N ILE A 93 -8.64 9.60 13.08
CA ILE A 93 -8.53 10.94 13.69
C ILE A 93 -9.73 11.78 13.26
#